data_AF-A0A4P8HVW8-F1
#
_entry.id   AF-A0A4P8HVW8-F1
#
_cell.length_a   1.000
_cell.length_b   1.000
_cell.length_c   1.000
_cell.angle_alpha   90.00
_cell.angle_beta   90.00
_cell.angle_gamma   90.00
#
_symmetry.space_group_name_H-M   'P 1'
#
loop_
_entity.id
_entity.type
_entity.pdbx_description
1 polymer ?
#
loop_
_entity_poly.entity_id
_entity_poly.type
_entity_poly.pdbx_seq_one_letter_code
_entity_poly.pdbx_strand_id
1 'polypeptide(L)'
;MYLDEVKQIVIDVLALGPAGRSLDEHSALLGSIPELDSMAVVQLIGALEEQFGFSVDDDEISAETFATLGSLSAFVKHKLTA
;
A
#
# COMPACT_ATOMS: atom_id res chain seq x y z
N MET A 1 -11.13 -4.37 8.65
CA MET A 1 -9.93 -5.06 8.15
C MET A 1 -9.69 -4.46 6.77
N TYR A 2 -8.71 -3.55 6.62
CA TYR A 2 -8.48 -2.84 5.35
C TYR A 2 -7.50 -3.57 4.42
N LEU A 3 -7.03 -4.76 4.80
CA LEU A 3 -6.02 -5.52 4.09
C LEU A 3 -6.45 -5.83 2.64
N ASP A 4 -7.68 -6.32 2.43
CA ASP A 4 -8.14 -6.67 1.08
C ASP A 4 -8.31 -5.46 0.17
N GLU A 5 -8.75 -4.32 0.70
CA GLU A 5 -8.87 -3.07 -0.07
C GLU A 5 -7.49 -2.55 -0.46
N VAL A 6 -6.58 -2.47 0.50
CA VAL A 6 -5.19 -2.07 0.24
C VAL A 6 -4.53 -3.03 -0.77
N LYS A 7 -4.79 -4.33 -0.65
CA LYS A 7 -4.32 -5.34 -1.61
C LYS A 7 -4.84 -5.07 -3.02
N GLN A 8 -6.13 -4.78 -3.17
CA GLN A 8 -6.69 -4.45 -4.48
C GLN A 8 -6.04 -3.21 -5.07
N ILE A 9 -5.83 -2.17 -4.27
CA ILE A 9 -5.18 -0.92 -4.72
C ILE A 9 -3.74 -1.19 -5.18
N VAL A 10 -2.97 -1.96 -4.40
CA VAL A 10 -1.60 -2.36 -4.78
C VAL A 10 -1.60 -3.15 -6.10
N ILE A 11 -2.52 -4.11 -6.26
CA ILE A 11 -2.62 -4.90 -7.50
C ILE A 11 -2.95 -4.02 -8.70
N ASP A 12 -3.84 -3.05 -8.53
CA ASP A 12 -4.30 -2.16 -9.59
C ASP A 12 -3.20 -1.17 -10.00
N VAL A 13 -2.62 -0.45 -9.02
CA VAL A 13 -1.55 0.55 -9.23
C VAL A 13 -0.29 -0.08 -9.83
N LEU A 14 0.11 -1.25 -9.33
CA LEU A 14 1.31 -1.95 -9.80
C LEU A 14 1.02 -2.92 -10.96
N ALA A 15 -0.23 -2.99 -11.42
CA ALA A 15 -0.67 -3.91 -12.48
C ALA A 15 -0.21 -5.37 -12.28
N LEU A 16 -0.14 -5.86 -11.04
CA LEU A 16 0.36 -7.21 -10.68
C LEU A 16 -0.57 -8.33 -11.17
N GLY A 17 -1.79 -7.99 -11.55
CA GLY A 17 -2.80 -8.93 -12.04
C GLY A 17 -3.04 -10.09 -11.06
N PRO A 18 -3.12 -11.34 -11.54
CA PRO A 18 -3.42 -12.49 -10.69
C PRO A 18 -2.30 -12.84 -9.70
N ALA A 19 -1.05 -12.43 -9.95
CA ALA A 19 0.06 -12.73 -9.04
C ALA A 19 -0.09 -12.01 -7.70
N GLY A 20 -0.59 -10.77 -7.71
CA GLY A 20 -0.80 -10.01 -6.48
C GLY A 20 -1.96 -10.52 -5.62
N ARG A 21 -2.86 -11.38 -6.15
CA ARG A 21 -3.90 -12.04 -5.32
C ARG A 21 -3.33 -12.99 -4.29
N SER A 22 -2.12 -13.51 -4.51
CA SER A 22 -1.41 -14.38 -3.57
C SER A 22 -0.73 -13.60 -2.44
N LEU A 23 -0.72 -12.26 -2.49
CA LEU A 23 -0.14 -11.44 -1.43
C LEU A 23 -1.00 -11.50 -0.17
N ASP A 24 -0.33 -11.69 0.95
CA ASP A 24 -0.88 -11.73 2.30
C ASP A 24 -0.23 -10.65 3.18
N GLU A 25 -0.70 -10.50 4.42
CA GLU A 25 -0.20 -9.48 5.35
C GLU A 25 1.30 -9.58 5.65
N HIS A 26 1.90 -10.77 5.52
CA HIS A 26 3.32 -11.01 5.73
C HIS A 26 4.13 -10.90 4.43
N SER A 27 3.47 -10.74 3.29
CA SER A 27 4.15 -10.55 2.01
C SER A 27 4.85 -9.20 1.98
N ALA A 28 6.15 -9.24 1.71
CA ALA A 28 6.95 -8.04 1.50
C ALA A 28 6.51 -7.35 0.21
N LEU A 29 6.35 -6.03 0.27
CA LEU A 29 6.08 -5.21 -0.91
C LEU A 29 7.38 -4.55 -1.37
N LEU A 30 7.96 -3.71 -0.52
CA LEU A 30 9.22 -3.02 -0.81
C LEU A 30 10.40 -4.00 -0.86
N GLY A 31 11.09 -4.01 -2.00
CA GLY A 31 12.22 -4.89 -2.29
C GLY A 31 11.84 -6.28 -2.82
N SER A 32 10.58 -6.72 -2.65
CA SER A 32 10.11 -7.98 -3.23
C SER A 32 9.34 -7.79 -4.54
N ILE A 33 8.69 -6.64 -4.71
CA ILE A 33 7.99 -6.28 -5.94
C ILE A 33 8.87 -5.31 -6.74
N PRO A 34 9.44 -5.75 -7.88
CA PRO A 34 10.30 -4.90 -8.69
C PRO A 34 9.57 -3.69 -9.27
N GLU A 35 8.25 -3.75 -9.42
CA GLU A 35 7.41 -2.64 -9.89
C GLU A 35 7.20 -1.55 -8.83
N LEU A 36 7.48 -1.81 -7.55
CA LEU A 36 7.33 -0.82 -6.47
C LEU A 36 8.57 0.09 -6.40
N ASP A 37 8.68 0.98 -7.39
CA ASP A 37 9.69 2.03 -7.46
C ASP A 37 9.27 3.32 -6.72
N SER A 38 10.20 4.28 -6.62
CA SER A 38 9.94 5.61 -6.03
C SER A 38 8.72 6.33 -6.62
N MET A 39 8.48 6.19 -7.94
CA MET A 39 7.29 6.76 -8.61
C MET A 39 6.00 5.96 -8.35
N ALA A 40 6.12 4.66 -8.10
CA ALA A 40 4.97 3.80 -7.83
C ALA A 40 4.46 4.02 -6.39
N VAL A 41 5.34 4.30 -5.44
CA VAL A 41 4.98 4.69 -4.07
C VAL A 41 4.10 5.94 -4.08
N VAL A 42 4.48 6.98 -4.81
CA VAL A 42 3.68 8.21 -4.93
C VAL A 42 2.30 7.94 -5.52
N GLN A 43 2.22 7.12 -6.58
CA GLN A 43 0.94 6.72 -7.17
C GLN A 43 0.08 5.89 -6.21
N LEU A 44 0.69 4.99 -5.44
CA LEU A 44 0.00 4.17 -4.46
C LEU A 44 -0.59 5.04 -3.35
N ILE A 45 0.18 6.01 -2.87
CA ILE A 45 -0.28 6.97 -1.85
C ILE A 45 -1.46 7.77 -2.39
N GLY A 46 -1.34 8.37 -3.58
CA GLY A 46 -2.45 9.11 -4.17
C GLY A 46 -3.72 8.25 -4.33
N ALA A 47 -3.57 7.00 -4.78
CA ALA A 47 -4.69 6.07 -4.88
C ALA A 47 -5.31 5.72 -3.52
N LEU A 48 -4.50 5.56 -2.47
CA LEU A 48 -4.98 5.34 -1.10
C LEU A 48 -5.72 6.58 -0.57
N GLU A 49 -5.18 7.77 -0.78
CA GLU A 49 -5.81 9.03 -0.39
C GLU A 49 -7.17 9.21 -1.08
N GLU A 50 -7.25 8.95 -2.38
CA GLU A 50 -8.50 9.03 -3.15
C GLU A 50 -9.53 7.98 -2.74
N GLN A 51 -9.10 6.73 -2.46
CA GLN A 51 -10.00 5.64 -2.09
C GLN A 51 -10.56 5.81 -0.67
N PHE A 52 -9.71 6.17 0.28
CA PHE A 52 -10.07 6.22 1.70
C PHE A 52 -10.42 7.64 2.19
N GLY A 53 -10.12 8.68 1.40
CA GLY A 53 -10.44 10.06 1.74
C GLY A 53 -9.60 10.65 2.87
N PHE A 54 -8.39 10.12 3.10
CA PHE A 54 -7.39 10.71 4.01
C PHE A 54 -6.25 11.35 3.23
N SER A 55 -5.41 12.14 3.91
CA SER A 55 -4.15 12.64 3.36
C SER A 55 -2.95 12.07 4.10
N VAL A 56 -1.87 11.78 3.37
CA VAL A 56 -0.59 11.28 3.91
C VAL A 56 0.44 12.39 3.85
N ASP A 57 1.05 12.72 4.99
CA ASP A 57 2.16 13.67 5.04
C ASP A 57 3.47 13.00 4.63
N ASP A 58 4.38 13.76 4.01
CA ASP A 58 5.67 13.24 3.53
C ASP A 58 6.52 12.63 4.67
N ASP A 59 6.42 13.20 5.87
CA ASP A 59 7.05 12.67 7.09
C ASP A 59 6.51 11.28 7.53
N GLU A 60 5.29 10.91 7.12
CA GLU A 60 4.70 9.59 7.38
C GLU A 60 5.10 8.53 6.34
N ILE A 61 5.63 8.98 5.18
CA ILE A 61 6.06 8.11 4.09
C ILE A 61 7.43 7.53 4.42
N SER A 62 7.43 6.34 5.02
CA SER A 62 8.65 5.60 5.37
C SER A 62 8.69 4.23 4.74
N ALA A 63 9.89 3.73 4.46
CA ALA A 63 10.10 2.39 3.90
C ALA A 63 9.46 1.28 4.76
N GLU A 64 9.34 1.51 6.08
CA GLU A 64 8.67 0.59 7.02
C GLU A 64 7.16 0.47 6.76
N THR A 65 6.49 1.56 6.36
CA THR A 65 5.06 1.58 6.01
C THR A 65 4.78 0.72 4.78
N PHE A 66 5.70 0.74 3.80
CA PHE A 66 5.61 -0.04 2.56
C PHE A 66 6.37 -1.37 2.63
N ALA A 67 6.89 -1.76 3.81
CA ALA A 67 7.68 -2.99 3.93
C ALA A 67 6.83 -4.24 3.62
N THR A 68 5.60 -4.28 4.14
CA THR A 68 4.66 -5.39 3.93
C THR A 68 3.25 -4.89 3.70
N LEU A 69 2.40 -5.73 3.12
CA LEU A 69 0.97 -5.42 2.96
C LEU A 69 0.28 -5.21 4.32
N GLY A 70 0.70 -5.96 5.35
CA GLY A 70 0.24 -5.79 6.72
C GLY A 70 0.55 -4.39 7.26
N SER A 71 1.81 -3.95 7.13
CA SER A 71 2.23 -2.59 7.54
C SER A 71 1.40 -1.51 6.85
N LEU A 72 1.20 -1.61 5.54
CA LEU A 72 0.45 -0.63 4.77
C LEU A 72 -1.03 -0.60 5.20
N SER A 73 -1.63 -1.77 5.43
CA SER A 73 -3.02 -1.86 5.92
C SER A 73 -3.19 -1.33 7.34
N ALA A 74 -2.19 -1.51 8.21
CA ALA A 74 -2.17 -0.97 9.55
C ALA A 74 -2.04 0.55 9.54
N PHE A 75 -1.23 1.09 8.62
CA PHE A 75 -1.11 2.53 8.41
C PHE A 75 -2.43 3.15 7.96
N VAL A 76 -3.08 2.59 6.94
CA VAL A 76 -4.42 3.03 6.49
C VAL A 76 -5.43 2.99 7.63
N LYS A 77 -5.43 1.90 8.41
CA LYS A 77 -6.30 1.79 9.59
C LYS A 77 -6.06 2.91 10.58
N HIS A 78 -4.80 3.26 10.82
CA HIS A 78 -4.42 4.32 11.74
C HIS A 78 -4.96 5.68 11.26
N LYS A 79 -4.75 6.01 9.98
CA LYS A 79 -5.23 7.26 9.37
C LYS A 79 -6.76 7.40 9.42
N LEU A 80 -7.49 6.31 9.27
CA LEU A 80 -8.95 6.30 9.35
C LEU A 80 -9.52 6.34 10.78
N THR A 81 -8.68 6.10 11.78
CA THR A 81 -9.09 6.09 13.20
C THR A 81 -8.57 7.31 13.97
N ALA A 82 -7.58 8.02 13.43
CA ALA A 82 -7.03 9.27 13.94
C ALA A 82 -7.98 10.44 13.63
#